data_AF-A0AAE3DEN2-F1
#
_entry.id   AF-A0AAE3DEN2-F1
#
_cell.length_a   1.000
_cell.length_b   1.000
_cell.length_c   1.000
_cell.angle_alpha   90.00
_cell.angle_beta   90.00
_cell.angle_gamma   90.00
#
_symmetry.space_group_name_H-M   'P 1'
#
loop_
_entity.id
_entity.type
_entity.pdbx_description
1 polymer ?
#
loop_
_entity_poly.entity_id
_entity_poly.type
_entity_poly.pdbx_seq_one_letter_code
_entity_poly.pdbx_strand_id
1 'polypeptide(L)'
;MKTKLVFPGFWTCSAPYLSLPSLTAFLRMHGKDVEQIDLNLEFTDRILSKDFLDYCLHKYEDIVEIDDQQVVPYLDAIGKYVCENIEEQKNIMRSNEALDILVYEKCCYFIAMAFSIINAAFPGEAVDHYTYDSTYEAG
;
A
#
# COMPACT_ATOMS: atom_id res chain seq x y z
N MET A 1 -17.77 5.33 28.67
CA MET A 1 -17.13 4.10 28.19
C MET A 1 -16.59 4.40 26.80
N LYS A 2 -15.32 4.13 26.56
CA LYS A 2 -14.66 4.37 25.27
C LYS A 2 -14.90 3.16 24.35
N THR A 3 -15.37 3.40 23.13
CA THR A 3 -15.61 2.37 22.12
C THR A 3 -14.50 2.44 21.07
N LYS A 4 -13.88 1.30 20.74
CA LYS A 4 -12.95 1.19 19.62
C LYS A 4 -13.65 0.52 18.45
N LEU A 5 -13.61 1.14 17.28
CA LEU A 5 -14.00 0.52 16.02
C LEU A 5 -12.73 0.11 15.29
N VAL A 6 -12.59 -1.19 15.06
CA VAL A 6 -11.44 -1.75 14.34
C VAL A 6 -11.93 -2.27 13.01
N PHE A 7 -11.45 -1.69 11.92
CA PHE A 7 -11.60 -2.28 10.60
C PHE A 7 -10.46 -3.26 10.39
N PRO A 8 -10.77 -4.55 10.14
CA PRO A 8 -9.73 -5.56 9.95
C PRO A 8 -8.94 -5.32 8.67
N GLY A 9 -7.75 -5.90 8.59
CA GLY A 9 -6.98 -5.92 7.35
C GLY A 9 -7.70 -6.78 6.31
N PHE A 10 -8.42 -6.14 5.40
CA PHE A 10 -8.93 -6.74 4.16
C PHE A 10 -8.21 -6.12 3.00
N TRP A 11 -7.80 -6.93 2.02
CA TRP A 11 -7.05 -6.40 0.90
C TRP A 11 -7.93 -5.59 -0.06
N THR A 12 -7.70 -4.28 -0.09
CA THR A 12 -8.16 -3.32 -1.10
C THR A 12 -7.44 -2.01 -0.83
N CYS A 13 -6.59 -1.59 -1.76
CA CYS A 13 -5.75 -0.39 -1.62
C CYS A 13 -6.24 0.79 -2.47
N SER A 14 -7.24 0.56 -3.33
CA SER A 14 -7.74 1.56 -4.27
C SER A 14 -8.63 2.62 -3.61
N ALA A 15 -9.41 2.28 -2.59
CA ALA A 15 -10.31 3.23 -1.95
C ALA A 15 -10.50 2.95 -0.44
N PRO A 16 -10.67 4.01 0.38
CA PRO A 16 -10.98 3.84 1.79
C PRO A 16 -12.42 3.33 1.99
N TYR A 17 -12.62 2.50 3.01
CA TYR A 17 -13.95 2.04 3.39
C TYR A 17 -14.69 3.12 4.16
N LEU A 18 -15.70 3.73 3.53
CA LEU A 18 -16.50 4.80 4.14
C LEU A 18 -17.35 4.35 5.33
N SER A 19 -17.57 3.05 5.51
CA SER A 19 -18.35 2.50 6.62
C SER A 19 -17.81 2.89 7.99
N LEU A 20 -16.49 2.87 8.17
CA LEU A 20 -15.83 3.17 9.43
C LEU A 20 -15.92 4.66 9.83
N PRO A 21 -15.59 5.65 8.97
CA PRO A 21 -15.81 7.05 9.29
C PRO A 21 -17.30 7.41 9.43
N SER A 22 -18.19 6.81 8.62
CA SER A 22 -19.64 7.05 8.75
C SER A 22 -20.19 6.57 10.10
N LEU A 23 -19.85 5.36 10.53
CA LEU A 23 -20.28 4.83 11.84
C LEU A 23 -19.67 5.64 12.99
N THR A 24 -18.39 6.03 12.87
CA THR A 24 -17.71 6.87 13.84
C THR A 24 -18.42 8.21 14.03
N ALA A 25 -18.76 8.89 12.93
CA ALA A 25 -19.50 10.15 12.96
C ALA A 25 -20.87 9.98 13.62
N PHE A 26 -21.63 8.95 13.22
CA PHE A 26 -22.95 8.66 13.78
C PHE A 26 -22.90 8.44 15.30
N LEU A 27 -21.95 7.63 15.80
CA LEU A 27 -21.83 7.35 17.22
C LEU A 27 -21.37 8.58 18.02
N ARG A 28 -20.45 9.38 17.47
CA ARG A 28 -20.02 10.65 18.09
C ARG A 28 -21.16 11.65 18.22
N MET A 29 -22.01 11.76 17.20
CA MET A 29 -23.23 12.60 17.26
C MET A 29 -24.19 12.17 18.38
N HIS A 30 -24.16 10.90 18.79
CA HIS A 30 -24.96 10.35 19.90
C HIS A 30 -24.20 10.31 21.24
N GLY A 31 -23.16 11.13 21.39
CA GLY A 31 -22.42 11.30 22.65
C GLY A 31 -21.56 10.09 23.04
N LYS A 32 -21.22 9.22 22.09
CA LYS A 32 -20.27 8.13 22.33
C LYS A 32 -18.83 8.62 22.11
N ASP A 33 -17.94 8.25 23.01
CA ASP A 33 -16.50 8.40 22.84
C ASP A 33 -15.99 7.24 21.97
N VAL A 34 -15.57 7.55 20.75
CA VAL A 34 -15.19 6.56 19.72
C VAL A 34 -13.81 6.83 19.17
N GLU A 35 -12.96 5.81 19.23
CA GLU A 35 -11.66 5.72 18.57
C GLU A 35 -11.76 4.79 17.35
N GLN A 36 -11.10 5.19 16.26
CA GLN A 36 -11.08 4.46 14.99
C GLN A 36 -9.68 3.88 14.76
N ILE A 37 -9.63 2.60 14.36
CA ILE A 37 -8.40 1.91 13.93
C ILE A 37 -8.72 1.24 12.59
N ASP A 38 -7.98 1.58 11.55
CA ASP A 38 -8.12 0.97 10.23
C ASP A 38 -6.84 0.20 9.90
N LEU A 39 -6.86 -1.10 10.19
CA LEU A 39 -5.68 -1.96 10.02
C LEU A 39 -5.31 -2.14 8.55
N ASN A 40 -6.29 -2.07 7.63
CA ASN A 40 -5.99 -2.13 6.20
C ASN A 40 -5.21 -0.89 5.75
N LEU A 41 -5.67 0.29 6.17
CA LEU A 41 -4.99 1.55 5.84
C LEU A 41 -3.59 1.61 6.46
N GLU A 42 -3.44 1.25 7.74
CA GLU A 42 -2.14 1.22 8.42
C GLU A 42 -1.16 0.25 7.74
N PHE A 43 -1.64 -0.95 7.41
CA PHE A 43 -0.83 -1.95 6.71
C PHE A 43 -0.41 -1.46 5.32
N THR A 44 -1.36 -0.93 4.53
CA THR A 44 -1.11 -0.42 3.17
C THR A 44 -0.10 0.73 3.20
N ASP A 45 -0.28 1.69 4.13
CA ASP A 45 0.63 2.83 4.25
C ASP A 45 2.04 2.39 4.65
N ARG A 46 2.15 1.33 5.47
CA ARG A 46 3.44 0.75 5.87
C ARG A 46 4.15 0.04 4.72
N ILE A 47 3.46 -0.81 3.96
CA ILE A 47 4.11 -1.52 2.84
C ILE A 47 4.43 -0.60 1.66
N LEU A 48 3.68 0.50 1.50
CA LEU A 48 3.95 1.57 0.54
C LEU A 48 4.80 2.70 1.15
N SER A 49 5.49 2.46 2.26
CA SER A 49 6.44 3.43 2.82
C SER A 49 7.77 3.33 2.11
N LYS A 50 8.47 4.46 1.95
CA LYS A 50 9.83 4.47 1.41
C LYS A 50 10.73 3.44 2.10
N ASP A 51 10.73 3.41 3.43
CA ASP A 51 11.56 2.48 4.21
C ASP A 51 11.29 1.01 3.88
N PHE A 52 10.03 0.64 3.61
CA PHE A 52 9.69 -0.74 3.27
C PHE A 52 10.07 -1.07 1.82
N LEU A 53 9.87 -0.14 0.88
CA LEU A 53 10.27 -0.34 -0.51
C LEU A 53 11.80 -0.41 -0.65
N ASP A 54 12.54 0.43 0.09
CA ASP A 54 14.00 0.35 0.19
C ASP A 54 14.42 -1.03 0.71
N TYR A 55 13.76 -1.54 1.76
CA TYR A 55 14.00 -2.90 2.25
C TYR A 55 13.74 -3.97 1.18
N CYS A 56 12.64 -3.85 0.42
CA CYS A 56 12.32 -4.78 -0.67
C CYS A 56 13.38 -4.78 -1.77
N LEU A 57 13.92 -3.62 -2.16
CA LEU A 57 14.99 -3.54 -3.15
C LEU A 57 16.26 -4.24 -2.69
N HIS A 58 16.70 -4.01 -1.45
CA HIS A 58 17.86 -4.72 -0.90
C HIS A 58 17.63 -6.23 -0.80
N LYS A 59 16.43 -6.65 -0.37
CA LYS A 59 16.06 -8.07 -0.31
C LYS A 59 16.07 -8.71 -1.70
N TYR A 60 15.63 -7.99 -2.72
CA TYR A 60 15.64 -8.47 -4.11
C TYR A 60 17.07 -8.72 -4.59
N GLU A 61 18.01 -7.83 -4.28
CA GLU A 61 19.44 -8.02 -4.60
C GLU A 61 20.02 -9.31 -4.00
N ASP A 62 19.56 -9.70 -2.81
CA ASP A 62 20.02 -10.92 -2.12
C ASP A 62 19.50 -12.23 -2.76
N ILE A 63 18.32 -12.20 -3.41
CA ILE A 63 17.66 -13.40 -3.96
C ILE A 63 17.92 -13.60 -5.45
N VAL A 64 18.34 -12.57 -6.18
CA VAL A 64 18.66 -12.67 -7.60
C VAL A 64 20.07 -13.19 -7.78
N GLU A 65 20.19 -14.37 -8.40
CA GLU A 65 21.49 -14.79 -8.96
C GLU A 65 21.86 -13.82 -10.09
N ILE A 66 23.09 -13.29 -10.03
CA ILE A 66 23.65 -12.20 -10.87
C ILE A 66 23.58 -12.45 -12.40
N ASP A 67 23.12 -13.62 -12.84
CA ASP A 67 23.08 -14.04 -14.25
C ASP A 67 21.86 -13.51 -15.04
N ASP A 68 20.83 -12.95 -14.39
CA ASP A 68 19.70 -12.32 -15.11
C ASP A 68 19.98 -10.85 -15.46
N GLN A 69 20.90 -10.65 -16.41
CA GLN A 69 21.42 -9.33 -16.82
C GLN A 69 20.39 -8.36 -17.42
N GLN A 70 19.15 -8.79 -17.70
CA GLN A 70 18.12 -7.93 -18.30
C GLN A 70 17.16 -7.29 -17.29
N VAL A 71 16.88 -7.94 -16.16
CA VAL A 71 15.84 -7.49 -15.21
C VAL A 71 16.41 -6.55 -14.14
N VAL A 72 17.64 -6.80 -13.70
CA VAL A 72 18.30 -6.06 -12.60
C VAL A 72 18.42 -4.54 -12.86
N PRO A 73 18.82 -4.06 -14.06
CA PRO A 73 18.98 -2.63 -14.27
C PRO A 73 17.66 -1.85 -14.30
N TYR A 74 16.57 -2.49 -14.75
CA TYR A 74 15.25 -1.86 -14.83
C TYR A 74 14.62 -1.73 -13.44
N LEU A 75 14.73 -2.77 -12.62
CA LEU A 75 14.24 -2.73 -11.24
C LEU A 75 15.05 -1.75 -10.37
N ASP A 76 16.36 -1.61 -10.60
CA ASP A 76 17.19 -0.65 -9.85
C ASP A 76 16.82 0.81 -10.19
N ALA A 77 16.72 1.15 -11.48
CA ALA A 77 16.39 2.51 -11.92
C ALA A 77 14.96 2.92 -11.53
N ILE A 78 13.98 2.04 -11.77
CA ILE A 78 12.58 2.31 -11.42
C ILE A 78 12.36 2.19 -9.91
N GLY A 79 13.01 1.22 -9.27
CA GLY A 79 12.94 1.02 -7.83
C GLY A 79 13.32 2.29 -7.07
N LYS A 80 14.49 2.86 -7.39
CA LYS A 80 14.95 4.13 -6.81
C LYS A 80 13.96 5.26 -7.05
N TYR A 81 13.49 5.44 -8.29
CA TYR A 81 12.50 6.46 -8.61
C TYR A 81 11.20 6.29 -7.81
N VAL A 82 10.69 5.06 -7.70
CA VAL A 82 9.48 4.76 -6.92
C VAL A 82 9.70 5.05 -5.44
N CYS A 83 10.80 4.60 -4.85
CA CYS A 83 11.12 4.81 -3.43
C CYS A 83 11.25 6.30 -3.08
N GLU A 84 11.87 7.10 -3.95
CA GLU A 84 12.05 8.54 -3.73
C GLU A 84 10.74 9.32 -3.80
N ASN A 85 9.77 8.86 -4.59
CA ASN A 85 8.55 9.63 -4.88
C ASN A 85 7.27 9.02 -4.29
N ILE A 86 7.31 7.83 -3.66
CA ILE A 86 6.09 7.15 -3.17
C ILE A 86 5.28 7.98 -2.18
N GLU A 87 5.93 8.73 -1.28
CA GLU A 87 5.23 9.57 -0.30
C GLU A 87 4.52 10.75 -0.96
N GLU A 88 5.16 11.38 -1.95
CA GLU A 88 4.53 12.44 -2.74
C GLU A 88 3.30 11.89 -3.47
N GLN A 89 3.42 10.73 -4.11
CA GLN A 89 2.31 10.13 -4.85
C GLN A 89 1.15 9.71 -3.94
N LYS A 90 1.43 9.17 -2.75
CA LYS A 90 0.40 8.92 -1.73
C LYS A 90 -0.29 10.21 -1.28
N ASN A 91 0.46 11.31 -1.14
CA ASN A 91 -0.11 12.60 -0.76
C ASN A 91 -1.01 13.18 -1.85
N ILE A 92 -0.60 13.10 -3.13
CA ILE A 92 -1.44 13.51 -4.28
C ILE A 92 -2.72 12.68 -4.32
N MET A 93 -2.62 11.35 -4.18
CA MET A 93 -3.79 10.45 -4.19
C MET A 93 -4.79 10.77 -3.06
N ARG A 94 -4.31 11.30 -1.93
CA ARG A 94 -5.14 11.69 -0.77
C ARG A 94 -5.62 13.14 -0.83
N SER A 95 -5.16 13.92 -1.80
CA SER A 95 -5.54 15.32 -1.97
C SER A 95 -6.75 15.48 -2.88
N ASN A 96 -7.29 16.70 -2.96
CA ASN A 96 -8.38 17.01 -3.89
C ASN A 96 -7.93 16.92 -5.37
N GLU A 97 -6.64 16.85 -5.66
CA GLU A 97 -6.12 16.67 -7.02
C GLU A 97 -6.53 15.31 -7.59
N ALA A 98 -6.63 14.28 -6.75
CA ALA A 98 -7.10 12.95 -7.13
C ALA A 98 -8.59 12.90 -7.49
N LEU A 99 -9.33 14.01 -7.38
CA LEU A 99 -10.68 14.12 -7.94
C LEU A 99 -10.66 14.19 -9.48
N ASP A 100 -9.52 14.57 -10.08
CA ASP A 100 -9.28 14.38 -11.50
C ASP A 100 -8.92 12.91 -11.77
N ILE A 101 -9.72 12.24 -12.60
CA ILE A 101 -9.55 10.83 -12.93
C ILE A 101 -8.18 10.52 -13.53
N LEU A 102 -7.60 11.43 -14.32
CA LEU A 102 -6.28 11.22 -14.93
C LEU A 102 -5.16 11.35 -13.90
N VAL A 103 -5.34 12.17 -12.87
CA VAL A 103 -4.40 12.25 -11.75
C VAL A 103 -4.49 10.99 -10.90
N TYR A 104 -5.72 10.57 -10.57
CA TYR A 104 -5.96 9.35 -9.81
C TYR A 104 -5.38 8.12 -10.50
N GLU A 105 -5.64 7.93 -11.80
CA GLU A 105 -5.09 6.80 -12.57
C GLU A 105 -3.55 6.80 -12.57
N LYS A 106 -2.90 7.97 -12.70
CA LYS A 106 -1.44 8.07 -12.60
C LYS A 106 -0.93 7.61 -11.23
N CYS A 107 -1.57 8.02 -10.15
CA CYS A 107 -1.22 7.55 -8.81
C CYS A 107 -1.42 6.03 -8.68
N CYS A 108 -2.51 5.47 -9.23
CA CYS A 108 -2.72 4.02 -9.25
C CYS A 108 -1.61 3.29 -10.01
N TYR A 109 -1.20 3.76 -11.20
CA TYR A 109 -0.07 3.16 -11.91
C TYR A 109 1.24 3.25 -11.12
N PHE A 110 1.46 4.36 -10.43
CA PHE A 110 2.63 4.53 -9.58
C PHE A 110 2.66 3.53 -8.42
N ILE A 111 1.54 3.38 -7.73
CA ILE A 111 1.39 2.39 -6.66
C ILE A 111 1.52 0.95 -7.20
N ALA A 112 1.06 0.69 -8.43
CA ALA A 112 1.26 -0.62 -9.06
C ALA A 112 2.76 -0.93 -9.30
N MET A 113 3.58 0.09 -9.62
CA MET A 113 5.04 -0.08 -9.66
C MET A 113 5.64 -0.34 -8.26
N ALA A 114 5.07 0.23 -7.20
CA ALA A 114 5.50 -0.11 -5.85
C ALA A 114 5.16 -1.57 -5.49
N PHE A 115 3.98 -2.05 -5.88
CA PHE A 115 3.63 -3.46 -5.70
C PHE A 115 4.52 -4.41 -6.50
N SER A 116 4.97 -4.04 -7.70
CA SER A 116 5.89 -4.89 -8.45
C SER A 116 7.25 -5.05 -7.76
N ILE A 117 7.74 -4.02 -7.05
CA ILE A 117 8.94 -4.12 -6.20
C ILE A 117 8.71 -5.09 -5.04
N ILE A 118 7.54 -5.01 -4.38
CA ILE A 118 7.19 -5.90 -3.27
C ILE A 118 7.08 -7.35 -3.76
N ASN A 119 6.37 -7.61 -4.85
CA ASN A 119 6.22 -8.94 -5.43
C ASN A 119 7.57 -9.53 -5.88
N ALA A 120 8.47 -8.70 -6.43
CA ALA A 120 9.82 -9.13 -6.78
C ALA A 120 10.61 -9.57 -5.54
N ALA A 121 10.52 -8.83 -4.44
CA ALA A 121 11.21 -9.14 -3.19
C ALA A 121 10.61 -10.35 -2.45
N PHE A 122 9.33 -10.67 -2.71
CA PHE A 122 8.61 -11.79 -2.12
C PHE A 122 7.90 -12.62 -3.19
N PRO A 123 8.60 -13.53 -3.90
CA PRO A 123 8.04 -14.26 -5.05
C PRO A 123 6.81 -15.13 -4.75
N GLY A 124 6.59 -15.48 -3.48
CA GLY A 124 5.41 -16.22 -3.03
C GLY A 124 4.20 -15.36 -2.69
N GLU A 125 4.32 -14.03 -2.71
CA GLU A 125 3.21 -13.08 -2.57
C GLU A 125 2.80 -12.53 -3.94
N ALA A 126 1.50 -12.35 -4.13
CA ALA A 126 0.94 -11.64 -5.28
C ALA A 126 0.06 -10.50 -4.78
N VAL A 127 0.57 -9.28 -4.91
CA VAL A 127 -0.03 -8.06 -4.39
C VAL A 127 -0.41 -7.12 -5.52
N ASP A 128 -1.65 -6.61 -5.54
CA ASP A 128 -2.07 -5.49 -6.40
C ASP A 128 -3.09 -4.56 -5.71
N HIS A 129 -3.76 -3.68 -6.46
CA HIS A 129 -4.74 -2.73 -5.90
C HIS A 129 -5.99 -3.37 -5.28
N TYR A 130 -6.33 -4.59 -5.68
CA TYR A 130 -7.62 -5.23 -5.48
C TYR A 130 -7.52 -6.60 -4.83
N THR A 131 -6.41 -7.31 -5.04
CA THR A 131 -6.19 -8.67 -4.56
C THR A 131 -4.83 -8.86 -3.89
N TYR A 132 -4.83 -9.75 -2.90
CA TYR A 132 -3.65 -10.27 -2.25
C TYR A 132 -3.79 -11.77 -2.09
N ASP A 133 -2.87 -12.49 -2.71
CA ASP A 133 -2.76 -13.93 -2.64
C ASP A 133 -1.37 -14.32 -2.13
N SER A 134 -1.32 -15.29 -1.22
CA SER A 134 -0.07 -15.80 -0.67
C SER A 134 0.03 -17.30 -0.89
N THR A 135 1.20 -17.73 -1.35
CA THR A 135 1.56 -19.16 -1.49
C THR A 135 2.32 -19.68 -0.27
N TYR A 136 2.69 -18.82 0.67
CA TYR A 136 3.26 -19.25 1.94
C TYR A 136 2.16 -19.89 2.78
N GLU A 137 2.43 -21.07 3.34
CA GLU A 137 1.46 -21.72 4.23
C GLU A 137 1.24 -20.84 5.47
N ALA A 138 -0.03 -20.61 5.81
CA ALA A 138 -0.40 -20.05 7.10
C ALA A 138 -0.09 -21.10 8.18
N GLY A 139 1.12 -21.03 8.73
CA GLY A 139 1.60 -21.92 9.80
C GLY A 139 0.77 -21.83 11.08
#